data_AF-A0AAJ0XB79-F1
#
_entry.id   AF-A0AAJ0XB79-F1
#
_cell.length_a   1.000
_cell.length_b   1.000
_cell.length_c   1.000
_cell.angle_alpha   90.00
_cell.angle_beta   90.00
_cell.angle_gamma   90.00
#
_symmetry.space_group_name_H-M   'P 1'
#
loop_
_entity.id
_entity.type
_entity.pdbx_description
1 polymer ?
#
loop_
_entity_poly.entity_id
_entity_poly.type
_entity_poly.pdbx_seq_one_letter_code
_entity_poly.pdbx_strand_id
1 'polypeptide(L)'
;MKIIITLAFLVASLAGGAHAANVVDKFGQRIPEQLDTPVTQARKQRLPYLDDLYNIDQSIATLEQVVNEKDEYFRAWFNLGLAYWQASADSGSRYSQAKDAFDKAIAIRDAEKIPDISVFNSAGWVSMRAGDHRSAEHYFLRGLEDIEQGSDYTKKALYSNLGRVYFYTQRFDEAIEFSRIAVDRFGNDDSAAETLTLVRKTRDLATIREASLPPWGVVFGADTTQKLALYETNTFSKNHGIEDVRIYLRAGSYRSVAEADSESQAQELLKTAKKHRADAYMVRMLDWCSKATERSDILVECIQAHEN
;
A
#
# COMPACT_ATOMS: atom_id res chain seq x y z
N MET A 1 44.23 7.34 -86.74
CA MET A 1 43.39 8.38 -86.12
C MET A 1 41.98 7.81 -85.99
N LYS A 2 41.62 7.24 -84.83
CA LYS A 2 40.30 6.62 -84.57
C LYS A 2 39.50 7.58 -83.70
N ILE A 3 38.35 8.05 -84.18
CA ILE A 3 37.38 8.80 -83.37
C ILE A 3 36.30 7.80 -82.95
N ILE A 4 36.15 7.66 -81.63
CA ILE A 4 35.23 6.76 -80.94
C ILE A 4 33.88 7.46 -80.82
N ILE A 5 32.82 6.77 -81.22
CA ILE A 5 31.41 7.18 -81.04
C ILE A 5 31.03 6.92 -79.58
N THR A 6 30.67 7.96 -78.84
CA THR A 6 30.18 7.84 -77.46
C THR A 6 28.68 7.58 -77.47
N LEU A 7 28.29 6.38 -77.01
CA LEU A 7 26.89 5.98 -76.81
C LEU A 7 26.46 6.43 -75.41
N ALA A 8 25.52 7.37 -75.32
CA ALA A 8 24.94 7.81 -74.05
C ALA A 8 23.93 6.78 -73.54
N PHE A 9 24.25 6.11 -72.43
CA PHE A 9 23.30 5.29 -71.67
C PHE A 9 22.43 6.20 -70.81
N LEU A 10 21.14 6.29 -71.15
CA LEU A 10 20.11 6.86 -70.30
C LEU A 10 19.76 5.82 -69.22
N VAL A 11 20.28 5.98 -68.01
CA VAL A 11 19.84 5.18 -66.85
C VAL A 11 18.57 5.84 -66.31
N ALA A 12 17.42 5.26 -66.65
CA ALA A 12 16.16 5.58 -65.99
C ALA A 12 16.21 5.04 -64.54
N SER A 13 16.32 5.94 -63.55
CA SER A 13 16.14 5.56 -62.15
C SER A 13 14.66 5.28 -61.89
N LEU A 14 14.33 4.00 -61.72
CA LEU A 14 13.08 3.60 -61.09
C LEU A 14 13.22 3.92 -59.60
N ALA A 15 12.82 5.13 -59.20
CA ALA A 15 12.49 5.44 -57.82
C ALA A 15 11.18 4.71 -57.44
N GLY A 16 11.28 3.39 -57.30
CA GLY A 16 10.25 2.59 -56.65
C GLY A 16 10.26 2.96 -55.17
N GLY A 17 9.33 3.80 -54.75
CA GLY A 17 9.08 4.06 -53.33
C GLY A 17 8.77 2.73 -52.65
N ALA A 18 9.73 2.20 -51.90
CA ALA A 18 9.51 1.10 -50.97
C ALA A 18 8.38 1.53 -50.03
N HIS A 19 7.17 1.03 -50.28
CA HIS A 19 6.08 1.20 -49.34
C HIS A 19 6.52 0.48 -48.08
N ALA A 20 6.84 1.22 -47.02
CA ALA A 20 7.19 0.64 -45.74
C ALA A 20 6.07 -0.34 -45.35
N ALA A 21 6.42 -1.62 -45.21
CA ALA A 21 5.47 -2.64 -44.82
C ALA A 21 4.84 -2.23 -43.49
N ASN A 22 3.51 -2.36 -43.39
CA ASN A 22 2.81 -2.10 -42.14
C ASN A 22 2.48 -3.45 -41.49
N VAL A 23 2.63 -3.52 -40.18
CA VAL A 23 2.20 -4.64 -39.34
C VAL A 23 0.98 -4.23 -38.52
N VAL A 24 0.20 -5.22 -38.10
CA VAL A 24 -0.84 -5.04 -37.09
C VAL A 24 -0.26 -5.52 -35.77
N ASP A 25 -0.18 -4.62 -34.81
CA ASP A 25 0.38 -4.92 -33.50
C ASP A 25 -0.58 -5.81 -32.67
N LYS A 26 -0.15 -6.26 -31.49
CA LYS A 26 -0.96 -7.15 -30.64
C LYS A 26 -2.29 -6.54 -30.15
N PHE A 27 -2.49 -5.24 -30.31
CA PHE A 27 -3.69 -4.51 -29.92
C PHE A 27 -4.52 -4.03 -31.11
N GLY A 28 -4.12 -4.39 -32.33
CA GLY A 28 -4.84 -4.05 -33.55
C GLY A 28 -4.41 -2.74 -34.21
N GLN A 29 -3.42 -2.02 -33.65
CA GLN A 29 -2.92 -0.80 -34.29
C GLN A 29 -2.11 -1.14 -35.55
N ARG A 30 -2.37 -0.43 -36.64
CA ARG A 30 -1.59 -0.56 -37.88
C ARG A 30 -0.40 0.40 -37.84
N ILE A 31 0.81 -0.16 -37.79
CA ILE A 31 2.05 0.58 -37.58
C ILE A 31 3.07 0.17 -38.65
N PRO A 32 3.94 1.08 -39.14
CA PRO A 32 5.09 0.69 -39.94
C PRO A 32 5.94 -0.37 -39.22
N GLU A 33 6.30 -1.45 -39.91
CA GLU A 33 7.10 -2.56 -39.35
C GLU A 33 8.43 -2.08 -38.74
N GLN A 34 9.01 -1.06 -39.38
CA GLN A 34 10.22 -0.37 -38.94
C GLN A 34 10.09 0.30 -37.55
N LEU A 35 8.88 0.49 -37.03
CA LEU A 35 8.61 1.05 -35.70
C LEU A 35 8.21 0.00 -34.66
N ASP A 36 7.55 -1.10 -35.05
CA ASP A 36 7.14 -2.15 -34.11
C ASP A 36 8.33 -2.96 -33.58
N THR A 37 9.29 -3.27 -34.45
CA THR A 37 10.50 -4.01 -34.06
C THR A 37 11.33 -3.25 -33.02
N PRO A 38 11.67 -1.95 -33.21
CA PRO A 38 12.34 -1.16 -32.19
C PRO A 38 11.61 -1.11 -30.84
N VAL A 39 10.28 -0.97 -30.81
CA VAL A 39 9.51 -0.98 -29.55
C VAL A 39 9.65 -2.31 -28.83
N THR A 40 9.64 -3.43 -29.57
CA THR A 40 9.84 -4.76 -29.00
C THR A 40 11.26 -4.94 -28.44
N GLN A 41 12.27 -4.40 -29.13
CA GLN A 41 13.67 -4.43 -28.65
C GLN A 41 13.86 -3.54 -27.43
N ALA A 42 13.36 -2.30 -27.45
CA ALA A 42 13.44 -1.37 -26.34
C ALA A 42 12.75 -1.92 -25.08
N ARG A 43 11.63 -2.63 -25.23
CA ARG A 43 11.01 -3.36 -24.12
C ARG A 43 11.95 -4.41 -23.50
N LYS A 44 12.70 -5.16 -24.31
CA LYS A 44 13.67 -6.15 -23.79
C LYS A 44 14.82 -5.49 -23.05
N GLN A 45 15.30 -4.36 -23.59
CA GLN A 45 16.39 -3.57 -22.98
C GLN A 45 16.04 -2.99 -21.60
N ARG A 46 14.77 -3.02 -21.22
CA ARG A 46 14.27 -2.53 -19.95
C ARG A 46 14.18 -3.63 -18.87
N LEU A 47 14.42 -4.90 -19.22
CA LEU A 47 14.24 -6.06 -18.34
C LEU A 47 15.58 -6.42 -17.66
N PRO A 48 15.74 -6.16 -16.35
CA PRO A 48 17.03 -6.30 -15.67
C PRO A 48 17.51 -7.75 -15.52
N TYR A 49 16.67 -8.75 -15.80
CA TYR A 49 17.05 -10.17 -15.76
C TYR A 49 17.56 -10.69 -17.12
N LEU A 50 17.58 -9.84 -18.14
CA LEU A 50 18.21 -10.13 -19.43
C LEU A 50 19.54 -9.38 -19.47
N ASP A 51 20.50 -9.79 -18.64
CA ASP A 51 21.75 -9.05 -18.39
C ASP A 51 22.46 -8.59 -19.68
N ASP A 52 22.55 -9.45 -20.69
CA ASP A 52 23.20 -9.14 -21.98
C ASP A 52 22.44 -8.10 -22.83
N LEU A 53 21.17 -7.86 -22.54
CA LEU A 53 20.30 -6.94 -23.27
C LEU A 53 19.90 -5.70 -22.45
N TYR A 54 20.07 -5.71 -21.13
CA TYR A 54 19.62 -4.63 -20.27
C TYR A 54 20.39 -3.33 -20.56
N ASN A 55 19.69 -2.33 -21.08
CA ASN A 55 20.20 -1.01 -21.39
C ASN A 55 19.04 0.01 -21.34
N ILE A 56 18.80 0.58 -20.17
CA ILE A 56 17.67 1.48 -19.94
C ILE A 56 17.76 2.77 -20.76
N ASP A 57 18.97 3.31 -20.96
CA ASP A 57 19.18 4.55 -21.72
C ASP A 57 18.90 4.33 -23.22
N GLN A 58 19.36 3.20 -23.78
CA GLN A 58 19.05 2.84 -25.17
C GLN A 58 17.56 2.54 -25.37
N SER A 59 16.91 1.93 -24.37
CA SER A 59 15.46 1.74 -24.37
C SER A 59 14.73 3.08 -24.50
N ILE A 60 15.07 4.06 -23.65
CA ILE A 60 14.49 5.40 -23.67
C ILE A 60 14.73 6.08 -25.02
N ALA A 61 15.99 6.14 -25.50
CA ALA A 61 16.32 6.81 -26.75
C ALA A 61 15.57 6.23 -27.95
N THR A 62 15.45 4.90 -28.01
CA THR A 62 14.72 4.20 -29.08
C THR A 62 13.22 4.53 -29.01
N LEU A 63 12.64 4.54 -27.82
CA LEU A 63 11.22 4.84 -27.63
C LEU A 63 10.90 6.31 -27.92
N GLU A 64 11.76 7.24 -27.52
CA GLU A 64 11.66 8.67 -27.87
C GLU A 64 11.69 8.88 -29.39
N GLN A 65 12.58 8.19 -30.10
CA GLN A 65 12.60 8.23 -31.57
C GLN A 65 11.27 7.72 -32.16
N VAL A 66 10.77 6.57 -31.67
CA VAL A 66 9.52 5.99 -32.20
C VAL A 66 8.33 6.93 -31.98
N VAL A 67 8.17 7.53 -30.80
CA VAL A 67 7.04 8.42 -30.53
C VAL A 67 7.16 9.75 -31.29
N ASN A 68 8.38 10.20 -31.60
CA ASN A 68 8.58 11.36 -32.48
C ASN A 68 8.23 11.05 -33.95
N GLU A 69 8.48 9.83 -34.41
CA GLU A 69 8.09 9.38 -35.77
C GLU A 69 6.60 9.04 -35.88
N LYS A 70 6.00 8.53 -34.79
CA LYS A 70 4.57 8.20 -34.71
C LYS A 70 4.03 8.43 -33.30
N ASP A 71 3.47 9.62 -33.08
CA ASP A 71 2.91 10.02 -31.78
C ASP A 71 1.69 9.16 -31.38
N GLU A 72 0.93 8.63 -32.34
CA GLU A 72 -0.25 7.80 -32.05
C GLU A 72 0.09 6.32 -31.79
N TYR A 73 1.33 5.99 -31.42
CA TYR A 73 1.70 4.60 -31.10
C TYR A 73 1.59 4.29 -29.59
N PHE A 74 0.47 3.69 -29.18
CA PHE A 74 0.16 3.37 -27.78
C PHE A 74 1.26 2.58 -27.07
N ARG A 75 1.75 1.50 -27.68
CA ARG A 75 2.78 0.64 -27.06
C ARG A 75 4.10 1.37 -26.85
N ALA A 76 4.45 2.31 -27.73
CA ALA A 76 5.67 3.09 -27.59
C ALA A 76 5.58 4.00 -26.38
N TRP A 77 4.52 4.82 -26.28
CA TRP A 77 4.27 5.67 -25.11
C TRP A 77 4.16 4.89 -23.81
N PHE A 78 3.45 3.76 -23.81
CA PHE A 78 3.31 2.93 -22.62
C PHE A 78 4.66 2.39 -22.13
N ASN A 79 5.51 1.89 -23.04
CA ASN A 79 6.85 1.42 -22.65
C ASN A 79 7.80 2.57 -22.29
N LEU A 80 7.64 3.75 -22.88
CA LEU A 80 8.43 4.93 -22.56
C LEU A 80 8.15 5.39 -21.12
N GLY A 81 6.89 5.39 -20.69
CA GLY A 81 6.52 5.70 -19.30
C GLY A 81 7.19 4.75 -18.29
N LEU A 82 7.18 3.45 -18.58
CA LEU A 82 7.88 2.46 -17.76
C LEU A 82 9.41 2.64 -17.79
N ALA A 83 9.99 2.99 -18.93
CA ALA A 83 11.43 3.20 -19.09
C ALA A 83 11.91 4.41 -18.29
N TYR A 84 11.19 5.53 -18.36
CA TYR A 84 11.49 6.71 -17.55
C TYR A 84 11.42 6.42 -16.06
N TRP A 85 10.43 5.67 -15.60
CA TRP A 85 10.33 5.27 -14.20
C TRP A 85 11.48 4.37 -13.76
N GLN A 86 11.88 3.36 -14.56
CA GLN A 86 13.00 2.50 -14.17
C GLN A 86 14.36 3.20 -14.19
N ALA A 87 14.53 4.20 -15.06
CA ALA A 87 15.71 5.06 -15.04
C ALA A 87 15.75 5.99 -13.81
N SER A 88 14.66 6.13 -13.04
CA SER A 88 14.59 7.06 -11.91
C SER A 88 15.14 6.50 -10.60
N ALA A 89 16.16 5.64 -10.66
CA ALA A 89 16.61 4.75 -9.58
C ALA A 89 16.81 5.40 -8.19
N ASP A 90 17.00 6.73 -8.10
CA ASP A 90 17.32 7.38 -6.82
C ASP A 90 16.42 8.55 -6.36
N SER A 91 15.43 9.08 -7.10
CA SER A 91 14.71 10.28 -6.60
C SER A 91 13.47 10.75 -7.38
N GLY A 92 12.81 9.92 -8.19
CA GLY A 92 11.64 10.40 -8.94
C GLY A 92 11.97 11.53 -9.94
N SER A 93 13.25 11.71 -10.30
CA SER A 93 13.69 12.79 -11.21
C SER A 93 13.02 12.71 -12.58
N ARG A 94 12.63 11.50 -13.01
CA ARG A 94 11.89 11.25 -14.25
C ARG A 94 10.42 10.88 -14.03
N TYR A 95 9.88 11.04 -12.81
CA TYR A 95 8.48 10.74 -12.53
C TYR A 95 7.53 11.56 -13.42
N SER A 96 7.81 12.86 -13.59
CA SER A 96 6.99 13.71 -14.48
C SER A 96 6.98 13.18 -15.91
N GLN A 97 8.13 12.79 -16.45
CA GLN A 97 8.23 12.23 -17.80
C GLN A 97 7.49 10.90 -17.92
N ALA A 98 7.60 10.04 -16.90
CA ALA A 98 6.85 8.79 -16.85
C ALA A 98 5.34 9.04 -16.85
N LYS A 99 4.87 9.98 -16.03
CA LYS A 99 3.46 10.38 -15.94
C LYS A 99 2.95 10.92 -17.28
N ASP A 100 3.67 11.85 -17.90
CA ASP A 100 3.29 12.44 -19.20
C ASP A 100 3.19 11.37 -20.29
N ALA A 101 4.13 10.41 -20.31
CA ALA A 101 4.10 9.30 -21.26
C ALA A 101 2.91 8.35 -21.02
N PHE A 102 2.56 8.08 -19.76
CA PHE A 102 1.35 7.30 -19.46
C PHE A 102 0.07 8.04 -19.85
N ASP A 103 -0.02 9.35 -19.58
CA ASP A 103 -1.18 10.18 -19.96
C ASP A 103 -1.35 10.19 -21.49
N LYS A 104 -0.25 10.27 -22.25
CA LYS A 104 -0.26 10.13 -23.71
C LYS A 104 -0.74 8.75 -24.15
N ALA A 105 -0.23 7.67 -23.56
CA ALA A 105 -0.69 6.32 -23.86
C ALA A 105 -2.19 6.15 -23.58
N ILE A 106 -2.69 6.65 -22.45
CA ILE A 106 -4.12 6.59 -22.08
C ILE A 106 -4.98 7.36 -23.10
N ALA A 107 -4.55 8.55 -23.51
CA ALA A 107 -5.26 9.35 -24.51
C ALA A 107 -5.38 8.62 -25.86
N ILE A 108 -4.29 7.98 -26.32
CA ILE A 108 -4.30 7.17 -27.55
C ILE A 108 -5.21 5.95 -27.38
N ARG A 109 -5.15 5.27 -26.22
CA ARG A 109 -6.03 4.15 -25.90
C ARG A 109 -7.51 4.55 -26.01
N ASP A 110 -7.88 5.67 -25.40
CA ASP A 110 -9.25 6.20 -25.40
C ASP A 110 -9.73 6.57 -26.81
N ALA A 111 -8.85 7.19 -27.62
CA ALA A 111 -9.14 7.61 -28.98
C ALA A 111 -9.32 6.42 -29.94
N GLU A 112 -8.44 5.43 -29.84
CA GLU A 112 -8.42 4.27 -30.74
C GLU A 112 -9.19 3.05 -30.20
N LYS A 113 -9.78 3.16 -29.01
CA LYS A 113 -10.53 2.08 -28.33
C LYS A 113 -9.69 0.80 -28.15
N ILE A 114 -8.43 0.99 -27.78
CA ILE A 114 -7.49 -0.11 -27.53
C ILE A 114 -7.94 -0.88 -26.26
N PRO A 115 -8.21 -2.19 -26.35
CA PRO A 115 -8.76 -2.96 -25.24
C PRO A 115 -7.68 -3.42 -24.25
N ASP A 116 -6.89 -2.49 -23.71
CA ASP A 116 -5.82 -2.77 -22.74
C ASP A 116 -5.87 -1.81 -21.55
N ILE A 117 -6.36 -2.28 -20.42
CA ILE A 117 -6.41 -1.50 -19.18
C ILE A 117 -5.14 -1.62 -18.33
N SER A 118 -4.11 -2.33 -18.81
CA SER A 118 -2.88 -2.55 -18.02
C SER A 118 -2.07 -1.27 -17.82
N VAL A 119 -2.20 -0.32 -18.75
CA VAL A 119 -1.60 1.03 -18.65
C VAL A 119 -2.03 1.75 -17.38
N PHE A 120 -3.31 1.63 -16.98
CA PHE A 120 -3.84 2.27 -15.77
C PHE A 120 -3.21 1.68 -14.51
N ASN A 121 -3.07 0.36 -14.45
CA ASN A 121 -2.42 -0.30 -13.32
C ASN A 121 -0.94 0.11 -13.21
N SER A 122 -0.22 0.18 -14.34
CA SER A 122 1.17 0.64 -14.34
C SER A 122 1.33 2.10 -13.94
N ALA A 123 0.52 3.01 -14.51
CA ALA A 123 0.55 4.44 -14.19
C ALA A 123 0.20 4.70 -12.72
N GLY A 124 -0.82 4.00 -12.21
CA GLY A 124 -1.22 4.06 -10.81
C GLY A 124 -0.15 3.53 -9.87
N TRP A 125 0.48 2.39 -10.20
CA TRP A 125 1.56 1.83 -9.39
C TRP A 125 2.79 2.74 -9.35
N VAL A 126 3.19 3.31 -10.50
CA VAL A 126 4.28 4.29 -10.58
C VAL A 126 3.98 5.52 -9.73
N SER A 127 2.77 6.07 -9.84
CA SER A 127 2.35 7.23 -9.04
C SER A 127 2.33 6.93 -7.53
N MET A 128 1.83 5.77 -7.13
CA MET A 128 1.83 5.33 -5.74
C MET A 128 3.26 5.18 -5.21
N ARG A 129 4.17 4.59 -5.99
CA ARG A 129 5.60 4.46 -5.63
C ARG A 129 6.31 5.82 -5.53
N ALA A 130 5.90 6.79 -6.33
CA ALA A 130 6.39 8.17 -6.26
C ALA A 130 5.77 8.98 -5.09
N GLY A 131 4.81 8.40 -4.35
CA GLY A 131 4.10 9.08 -3.25
C GLY A 131 2.94 9.96 -3.69
N ASP A 132 2.65 10.05 -4.99
CA ASP A 132 1.47 10.75 -5.53
C ASP A 132 0.24 9.83 -5.47
N HIS A 133 -0.30 9.70 -4.27
CA HIS A 133 -1.48 8.88 -3.99
C HIS A 133 -2.73 9.38 -4.72
N ARG A 134 -2.82 10.68 -5.03
CA ARG A 134 -3.96 11.27 -5.74
C ARG A 134 -3.97 10.81 -7.19
N SER A 135 -2.85 10.94 -7.90
CA SER A 135 -2.74 10.43 -9.26
C SER A 135 -2.86 8.91 -9.29
N ALA A 136 -2.32 8.21 -8.30
CA ALA A 136 -2.49 6.76 -8.19
C ALA A 136 -3.97 6.34 -8.11
N GLU A 137 -4.74 6.94 -7.21
CA GLU A 137 -6.19 6.71 -7.09
C GLU A 137 -6.89 7.01 -8.43
N HIS A 138 -6.58 8.14 -9.06
CA HIS A 138 -7.16 8.53 -10.34
C HIS A 138 -6.93 7.45 -11.42
N TYR A 139 -5.68 7.00 -11.61
CA TYR A 139 -5.38 5.99 -12.62
C TYR A 139 -6.06 4.65 -12.33
N PHE A 140 -6.06 4.19 -11.07
CA PHE A 140 -6.71 2.93 -10.73
C PHE A 140 -8.22 2.98 -10.96
N LEU A 141 -8.89 4.07 -10.53
CA LEU A 141 -10.32 4.26 -10.79
C LEU A 141 -10.64 4.31 -12.29
N ARG A 142 -9.81 5.01 -13.09
CA ARG A 142 -9.94 5.02 -14.55
C ARG A 142 -9.84 3.62 -15.16
N GLY A 143 -8.93 2.78 -14.66
CA GLY A 143 -8.84 1.38 -15.08
C GLY A 143 -10.08 0.55 -14.74
N LEU A 144 -10.79 0.88 -13.66
CA LEU A 144 -12.03 0.21 -13.27
C LEU A 144 -13.24 0.61 -14.14
N GLU A 145 -13.22 1.75 -14.84
CA GLU A 145 -14.29 2.16 -15.76
C GLU A 145 -14.45 1.17 -16.93
N ASP A 146 -13.35 0.58 -17.39
CA ASP A 146 -13.29 -0.40 -18.50
C ASP A 146 -12.90 -1.80 -18.02
N ILE A 147 -13.23 -2.14 -16.78
CA ILE A 147 -12.70 -3.33 -16.09
C ILE A 147 -12.90 -4.64 -16.87
N GLU A 148 -13.96 -4.75 -17.68
CA GLU A 148 -14.25 -5.95 -18.47
C GLU A 148 -13.27 -6.22 -19.61
N GLN A 149 -12.49 -5.22 -20.04
CA GLN A 149 -11.43 -5.38 -21.03
C GLN A 149 -10.15 -5.98 -20.42
N GLY A 150 -10.05 -6.06 -19.09
CA GLY A 150 -8.89 -6.57 -18.38
C GLY A 150 -8.88 -8.08 -18.23
N SER A 151 -7.67 -8.66 -18.18
CA SER A 151 -7.48 -10.01 -17.64
C SER A 151 -7.77 -10.04 -16.13
N ASP A 152 -8.16 -11.19 -15.58
CA ASP A 152 -8.35 -11.35 -14.12
C ASP A 152 -7.13 -10.91 -13.31
N TYR A 153 -5.93 -11.14 -13.85
CA TYR A 153 -4.69 -10.62 -13.27
C TYR A 153 -4.68 -9.09 -13.16
N THR A 154 -5.05 -8.39 -14.23
CA THR A 154 -5.12 -6.93 -14.24
C THR A 154 -6.25 -6.40 -13.37
N LYS A 155 -7.42 -7.04 -13.40
CA LYS A 155 -8.57 -6.68 -12.56
C LYS A 155 -8.17 -6.79 -11.07
N LYS A 156 -7.57 -7.91 -10.67
CA LYS A 156 -7.07 -8.15 -9.32
C LYS A 156 -6.05 -7.08 -8.89
N ALA A 157 -5.09 -6.76 -9.75
CA ALA A 157 -4.07 -5.76 -9.46
C ALA A 157 -4.65 -4.36 -9.23
N LEU A 158 -5.65 -3.95 -10.02
CA LEU A 158 -6.34 -2.67 -9.84
C LEU A 158 -7.03 -2.57 -8.47
N TYR A 159 -7.81 -3.59 -8.08
CA TYR A 159 -8.47 -3.62 -6.77
C TYR A 159 -7.46 -3.67 -5.61
N SER A 160 -6.45 -4.53 -5.70
CA SER A 160 -5.42 -4.69 -4.66
C SER A 160 -4.63 -3.40 -4.45
N ASN A 161 -4.19 -2.75 -5.53
CA ASN A 161 -3.44 -1.50 -5.43
C ASN A 161 -4.30 -0.32 -4.97
N LEU A 162 -5.58 -0.25 -5.38
CA LEU A 162 -6.49 0.80 -4.90
C LEU A 162 -6.76 0.65 -3.39
N GLY A 163 -6.93 -0.59 -2.90
CA GLY A 163 -6.99 -0.88 -1.46
C GLY A 163 -5.75 -0.39 -0.71
N ARG A 164 -4.55 -0.57 -1.29
CA ARG A 164 -3.30 -0.04 -0.72
C ARG A 164 -3.24 1.49 -0.72
N VAL A 165 -3.68 2.16 -1.78
CA VAL A 165 -3.78 3.62 -1.82
C VAL A 165 -4.70 4.13 -0.71
N TYR A 166 -5.84 3.48 -0.51
CA TYR A 166 -6.77 3.84 0.57
C TYR A 166 -6.19 3.59 1.95
N PHE A 167 -5.43 2.51 2.14
CA PHE A 167 -4.70 2.31 3.37
C PHE A 167 -3.67 3.42 3.64
N TYR A 168 -2.83 3.77 2.66
CA TYR A 168 -1.81 4.82 2.83
C TYR A 168 -2.42 6.22 3.05
N THR A 169 -3.63 6.45 2.54
CA THR A 169 -4.39 7.70 2.75
C THR A 169 -5.32 7.65 3.97
N GLN A 170 -5.23 6.60 4.80
CA GLN A 170 -6.03 6.37 6.02
C GLN A 170 -7.55 6.25 5.80
N ARG A 171 -7.96 5.98 4.57
CA ARG A 171 -9.34 5.70 4.15
C ARG A 171 -9.64 4.22 4.35
N PHE A 172 -9.73 3.80 5.60
CA PHE A 172 -9.69 2.38 5.97
C PHE A 172 -10.93 1.58 5.53
N ASP A 173 -12.11 2.20 5.44
CA ASP A 173 -13.31 1.49 4.98
C ASP A 173 -13.20 1.15 3.49
N GLU A 174 -12.75 2.10 2.67
CA GLU A 174 -12.48 1.84 1.26
C GLU A 174 -11.32 0.88 1.07
N ALA A 175 -10.27 0.96 1.90
CA ALA A 175 -9.18 -0.03 1.88
C ALA A 175 -9.70 -1.46 2.07
N ILE A 176 -10.60 -1.66 3.03
CA ILE A 176 -11.23 -2.97 3.28
C ILE A 176 -12.10 -3.41 2.10
N GLU A 177 -12.93 -2.51 1.59
CA GLU A 177 -13.85 -2.80 0.47
C GLU A 177 -13.07 -3.29 -0.75
N PHE A 178 -12.10 -2.50 -1.23
CA PHE A 178 -11.35 -2.81 -2.44
C PHE A 178 -10.43 -4.02 -2.27
N SER A 179 -9.77 -4.18 -1.11
CA SER A 179 -8.96 -5.37 -0.84
C SER A 179 -9.79 -6.66 -0.73
N ARG A 180 -11.03 -6.60 -0.19
CA ARG A 180 -11.93 -7.77 -0.19
C ARG A 180 -12.37 -8.15 -1.59
N ILE A 181 -12.69 -7.18 -2.44
CA ILE A 181 -13.02 -7.47 -3.85
C ILE A 181 -11.88 -8.24 -4.53
N ALA A 182 -10.62 -7.82 -4.30
CA ALA A 182 -9.45 -8.50 -4.85
C ALA A 182 -9.35 -9.97 -4.40
N VAL A 183 -9.50 -10.22 -3.09
CA VAL A 183 -9.40 -11.57 -2.49
C VAL A 183 -10.58 -12.45 -2.88
N ASP A 184 -11.81 -11.95 -2.71
CA ASP A 184 -13.03 -12.76 -2.83
C ASP A 184 -13.35 -13.13 -4.28
N ARG A 185 -13.07 -12.22 -5.23
CA ARG A 185 -13.40 -12.44 -6.66
C ARG A 185 -12.28 -13.08 -7.45
N PHE A 186 -11.02 -12.83 -7.10
CA PHE A 186 -9.88 -13.25 -7.92
C PHE A 186 -8.90 -14.20 -7.21
N GLY A 187 -9.09 -14.44 -5.90
CA GLY A 187 -8.33 -15.40 -5.11
C GLY A 187 -6.87 -15.00 -4.83
N ASN A 188 -6.31 -15.58 -3.76
CA ASN A 188 -4.90 -15.50 -3.33
C ASN A 188 -4.15 -14.24 -3.81
N ASP A 189 -4.41 -13.12 -3.14
CA ASP A 189 -3.67 -11.87 -3.33
C ASP A 189 -2.99 -11.48 -2.01
N ASP A 190 -1.71 -11.80 -1.90
CA ASP A 190 -0.93 -11.56 -0.68
C ASP A 190 -0.90 -10.06 -0.32
N SER A 191 -0.88 -9.17 -1.32
CA SER A 191 -0.87 -7.71 -1.11
C SER A 191 -2.19 -7.18 -0.54
N ALA A 192 -3.32 -7.67 -1.05
CA ALA A 192 -4.64 -7.31 -0.53
C ALA A 192 -4.87 -7.91 0.86
N ALA A 193 -4.46 -9.16 1.10
CA ALA A 193 -4.53 -9.81 2.40
C ALA A 193 -3.64 -9.11 3.45
N GLU A 194 -2.45 -8.67 3.05
CA GLU A 194 -1.57 -7.85 3.88
C GLU A 194 -2.23 -6.52 4.22
N THR A 195 -2.83 -5.84 3.25
CA THR A 195 -3.55 -4.58 3.46
C THR A 195 -4.67 -4.74 4.49
N LEU A 196 -5.50 -5.78 4.37
CA LEU A 196 -6.56 -6.09 5.34
C LEU A 196 -5.99 -6.34 6.75
N THR A 197 -4.86 -7.06 6.83
CA THR A 197 -4.17 -7.32 8.09
C THR A 197 -3.64 -6.04 8.73
N LEU A 198 -3.05 -5.14 7.94
CA LEU A 198 -2.55 -3.86 8.39
C LEU A 198 -3.69 -2.97 8.88
N VAL A 199 -4.79 -2.86 8.13
CA VAL A 199 -5.98 -2.09 8.58
C VAL A 199 -6.49 -2.60 9.91
N ARG A 200 -6.62 -3.92 10.09
CA ARG A 200 -7.05 -4.52 11.37
C ARG A 200 -6.10 -4.13 12.49
N LYS A 201 -4.79 -4.32 12.33
CA LYS A 201 -3.79 -3.95 13.34
C LYS A 201 -3.84 -2.45 13.67
N THR A 202 -3.97 -1.59 12.66
CA THR A 202 -4.07 -0.14 12.85
C THR A 202 -5.33 0.23 13.60
N ARG A 203 -6.47 -0.41 13.32
CA ARG A 203 -7.72 -0.22 14.08
C ARG A 203 -7.57 -0.73 15.51
N ASP A 204 -7.00 -1.92 15.72
CA ASP A 204 -6.76 -2.46 17.06
C ASP A 204 -5.87 -1.53 17.90
N LEU A 205 -4.83 -0.93 17.29
CA LEU A 205 -3.97 0.09 17.92
C LEU A 205 -4.68 1.44 18.15
N ALA A 206 -5.53 1.86 17.23
CA ALA A 206 -6.35 3.06 17.36
C ALA A 206 -7.48 2.87 18.38
N THR A 207 -7.85 1.62 18.68
CA THR A 207 -8.73 1.24 19.78
C THR A 207 -7.95 1.23 21.08
N ILE A 208 -7.43 2.41 21.46
CA ILE A 208 -7.30 2.77 22.87
C ILE A 208 -8.73 2.72 23.43
N ARG A 209 -9.13 1.57 23.97
CA ARG A 209 -10.47 1.37 24.51
C ARG A 209 -10.61 2.20 25.78
N GLU A 210 -11.70 2.95 25.88
CA GLU A 210 -12.17 3.39 27.19
C GLU A 210 -12.38 2.13 28.02
N ALA A 211 -11.56 1.93 29.04
CA ALA A 211 -11.58 0.67 29.79
C ALA A 211 -12.90 0.61 30.58
N SER A 212 -13.63 -0.49 30.45
CA SER A 212 -14.75 -0.78 31.34
C SER A 212 -14.20 -1.02 32.75
N LEU A 213 -14.41 -0.07 33.65
CA LEU A 213 -13.99 -0.21 35.04
C LEU A 213 -15.00 -1.05 35.83
N PRO A 214 -14.55 -1.96 36.71
CA PRO A 214 -15.43 -2.58 37.68
C PRO A 214 -15.91 -1.51 38.67
N PRO A 215 -17.05 -1.69 39.36
CA PRO A 215 -17.54 -0.68 40.30
C PRO A 215 -16.59 -0.45 41.48
N TRP A 216 -15.88 -1.49 41.92
CA TRP A 216 -14.97 -1.46 43.07
C TRP A 216 -13.61 -2.08 42.75
N GLY A 217 -12.60 -1.65 43.50
CA GLY A 217 -11.27 -2.24 43.48
C GLY A 217 -10.60 -2.22 44.85
N VAL A 218 -9.72 -3.18 45.10
CA VAL A 218 -8.84 -3.21 46.27
C VAL A 218 -7.41 -3.03 45.82
N VAL A 219 -6.84 -1.87 46.17
CA VAL A 219 -5.44 -1.55 45.89
C VAL A 219 -4.57 -2.18 46.99
N PHE A 220 -3.63 -3.02 46.59
CA PHE A 220 -2.72 -3.70 47.53
C PHE A 220 -1.24 -3.60 47.15
N GLY A 221 -0.94 -2.98 45.99
CA GLY A 221 0.42 -2.83 45.45
C GLY A 221 0.67 -1.45 44.85
N ALA A 222 1.93 -1.04 44.84
CA ALA A 222 2.35 0.31 44.47
C ALA A 222 3.81 0.33 44.00
N ASP A 223 4.05 -0.18 42.79
CA ASP A 223 5.39 -0.32 42.25
C ASP A 223 5.83 0.86 41.37
N THR A 224 7.14 1.04 41.27
CA THR A 224 7.76 2.07 40.41
C THR A 224 7.91 1.61 38.96
N THR A 225 7.79 0.30 38.70
CA THR A 225 7.91 -0.26 37.35
C THR A 225 6.84 -1.31 37.10
N GLN A 226 6.39 -1.42 35.85
CA GLN A 226 5.40 -2.43 35.44
C GLN A 226 5.88 -3.86 35.72
N LYS A 227 7.18 -4.13 35.57
CA LYS A 227 7.76 -5.45 35.78
C LYS A 227 7.63 -5.92 37.23
N LEU A 228 7.81 -5.01 38.19
CA LEU A 228 7.66 -5.33 39.61
C LEU A 228 6.20 -5.58 39.96
N ALA A 229 5.29 -4.74 39.47
CA ALA A 229 3.85 -4.96 39.62
C ALA A 229 3.42 -6.31 39.04
N LEU A 230 3.89 -6.68 37.84
CA LEU A 230 3.57 -7.98 37.22
C LEU A 230 4.11 -9.18 38.01
N TYR A 231 5.29 -9.04 38.63
CA TYR A 231 5.83 -10.09 39.48
C TYR A 231 4.97 -10.23 40.75
N GLU A 232 4.62 -9.11 41.37
CA GLU A 232 3.78 -9.06 42.56
C GLU A 232 2.39 -9.65 42.28
N THR A 233 1.68 -9.23 41.22
CA THR A 233 0.37 -9.77 40.88
C THR A 233 0.44 -11.28 40.64
N ASN A 234 1.42 -11.77 39.88
CA ASN A 234 1.54 -13.21 39.61
C ASN A 234 1.87 -14.07 40.85
N THR A 235 2.67 -13.56 41.78
CA THR A 235 3.07 -14.33 42.98
C THR A 235 2.09 -14.13 44.14
N PHE A 236 1.64 -12.90 44.37
CA PHE A 236 0.76 -12.55 45.48
C PHE A 236 -0.65 -13.12 45.27
N SER A 237 -1.23 -12.97 44.07
CA SER A 237 -2.55 -13.50 43.75
C SER A 237 -2.64 -15.00 43.92
N LYS A 238 -1.66 -15.74 43.37
CA LYS A 238 -1.61 -17.21 43.41
C LYS A 238 -1.44 -17.75 44.83
N ASN A 239 -0.63 -17.08 45.65
CA ASN A 239 -0.30 -17.58 46.99
C ASN A 239 -1.35 -17.22 48.05
N HIS A 240 -2.19 -16.21 47.80
CA HIS A 240 -3.12 -15.67 48.80
C HIS A 240 -4.59 -15.65 48.35
N GLY A 241 -4.91 -16.25 47.20
CA GLY A 241 -6.29 -16.43 46.75
C GLY A 241 -6.99 -15.12 46.37
N ILE A 242 -6.24 -14.18 45.78
CA ILE A 242 -6.80 -12.93 45.25
C ILE A 242 -6.77 -13.03 43.74
N GLU A 243 -7.92 -13.41 43.16
CA GLU A 243 -8.11 -13.53 41.72
C GLU A 243 -8.51 -12.18 41.10
N ASP A 244 -8.60 -12.11 39.77
CA ASP A 244 -9.05 -10.92 39.02
C ASP A 244 -8.26 -9.64 39.33
N VAL A 245 -6.93 -9.74 39.25
CA VAL A 245 -6.03 -8.61 39.50
C VAL A 245 -5.59 -7.96 38.19
N ARG A 246 -5.71 -6.62 38.13
CA ARG A 246 -5.20 -5.78 37.04
C ARG A 246 -4.25 -4.71 37.56
N ILE A 247 -3.35 -4.25 36.70
CA ILE A 247 -2.39 -3.19 37.01
C ILE A 247 -2.91 -1.86 36.47
N TYR A 248 -2.92 -0.83 37.32
CA TYR A 248 -3.33 0.52 36.97
C TYR A 248 -2.13 1.48 37.06
N LEU A 249 -1.71 2.08 35.94
CA LEU A 249 -0.74 3.17 35.95
C LEU A 249 -1.47 4.46 36.36
N ARG A 250 -1.17 4.96 37.54
CA ARG A 250 -1.84 6.13 38.13
C ARG A 250 -0.83 7.01 38.86
N ALA A 251 -0.81 8.31 38.54
CA ALA A 251 0.11 9.28 39.12
C ALA A 251 1.58 8.79 39.13
N GLY A 252 2.02 8.22 38.00
CA GLY A 252 3.40 7.75 37.82
C GLY A 252 3.78 6.45 38.52
N SER A 253 2.82 5.69 39.07
CA SER A 253 3.09 4.41 39.74
C SER A 253 2.11 3.32 39.32
N TYR A 254 2.59 2.08 39.33
CA TYR A 254 1.83 0.90 38.93
C TYR A 254 1.14 0.29 40.15
N ARG A 255 -0.19 0.38 40.17
CA ARG A 255 -1.04 -0.07 41.27
C ARG A 255 -1.55 -1.47 40.97
N SER A 256 -1.26 -2.43 41.85
CA SER A 256 -1.87 -3.76 41.80
C SER A 256 -3.26 -3.68 42.44
N VAL A 257 -4.30 -3.95 41.65
CA VAL A 257 -5.70 -3.78 42.06
C VAL A 257 -6.46 -5.07 41.82
N ALA A 258 -7.08 -5.63 42.86
CA ALA A 258 -8.06 -6.70 42.73
C ALA A 258 -9.42 -6.10 42.38
N GLU A 259 -10.01 -6.53 41.27
CA GLU A 259 -11.27 -6.02 40.73
C GLU A 259 -12.47 -6.66 41.44
N ALA A 260 -13.54 -5.88 41.65
CA ALA A 260 -14.74 -6.35 42.34
C ALA A 260 -16.02 -5.74 41.76
N ASP A 261 -17.04 -6.58 41.59
CA ASP A 261 -18.35 -6.23 41.05
C ASP A 261 -19.30 -5.65 42.10
N SER A 262 -18.94 -5.74 43.37
CA SER A 262 -19.74 -5.21 44.47
C SER A 262 -18.90 -4.77 45.66
N GLU A 263 -19.45 -3.87 46.47
CA GLU A 263 -18.80 -3.42 47.71
C GLU A 263 -18.55 -4.59 48.67
N SER A 264 -19.48 -5.53 48.78
CA SER A 264 -19.36 -6.73 49.62
C SER A 264 -18.17 -7.59 49.20
N GLN A 265 -18.02 -7.85 47.90
CA GLN A 265 -16.86 -8.59 47.36
C GLN A 265 -15.55 -7.83 47.63
N ALA A 266 -15.54 -6.52 47.42
CA ALA A 266 -14.37 -5.70 47.68
C ALA A 266 -13.97 -5.70 49.18
N GLN A 267 -14.94 -5.73 50.10
CA GLN A 267 -14.68 -5.85 51.54
C GLN A 267 -14.05 -7.20 51.90
N GLU A 268 -14.49 -8.32 51.31
CA GLU A 268 -13.88 -9.63 51.52
C GLU A 268 -12.45 -9.70 50.94
N LEU A 269 -12.25 -9.18 49.73
CA LEU A 269 -10.92 -9.06 49.12
C LEU A 269 -9.99 -8.19 49.99
N LEU A 270 -10.49 -7.08 50.54
CA LEU A 270 -9.74 -6.21 51.44
C LEU A 270 -9.30 -6.93 52.72
N LYS A 271 -10.17 -7.72 53.34
CA LYS A 271 -9.81 -8.53 54.51
C LYS A 271 -8.67 -9.49 54.19
N THR A 272 -8.71 -10.13 53.02
CA THR A 272 -7.66 -11.03 52.55
C THR A 272 -6.36 -10.28 52.28
N ALA A 273 -6.42 -9.17 51.53
CA ALA A 273 -5.25 -8.35 51.23
C ALA A 273 -4.58 -7.82 52.51
N LYS A 274 -5.36 -7.32 53.48
CA LYS A 274 -4.85 -6.76 54.75
C LYS A 274 -4.10 -7.74 55.64
N LYS A 275 -4.26 -9.06 55.45
CA LYS A 275 -3.44 -10.06 56.16
C LYS A 275 -1.96 -9.98 55.79
N HIS A 276 -1.65 -9.45 54.61
CA HIS A 276 -0.30 -9.40 54.05
C HIS A 276 0.14 -7.97 53.70
N ARG A 277 -0.81 -7.06 53.49
CA ARG A 277 -0.60 -5.67 53.09
C ARG A 277 -1.47 -4.75 53.94
N ALA A 278 -0.93 -4.34 55.09
CA ALA A 278 -1.66 -3.52 56.05
C ALA A 278 -2.10 -2.17 55.45
N ASP A 279 -1.38 -1.69 54.44
CA ASP A 279 -1.65 -0.49 53.65
C ASP A 279 -2.70 -0.69 52.54
N ALA A 280 -3.22 -1.91 52.34
CA ALA A 280 -4.25 -2.15 51.35
C ALA A 280 -5.54 -1.37 51.67
N TYR A 281 -6.18 -0.85 50.63
CA TYR A 281 -7.37 -0.02 50.73
C TYR A 281 -8.35 -0.28 49.57
N MET A 282 -9.63 -0.02 49.84
CA MET A 282 -10.72 -0.19 48.88
C MET A 282 -11.09 1.15 48.25
N VAL A 283 -11.47 1.14 46.97
CA VAL A 283 -11.83 2.33 46.19
C VAL A 283 -13.05 2.06 45.30
N ARG A 284 -13.83 3.12 45.04
CA ARG A 284 -14.77 3.14 43.90
C ARG A 284 -13.99 3.50 42.66
N MET A 285 -14.01 2.65 41.64
CA MET A 285 -13.07 2.81 40.52
C MET A 285 -13.35 4.04 39.67
N LEU A 286 -14.61 4.42 39.48
CA LEU A 286 -14.95 5.63 38.73
C LEU A 286 -14.46 6.91 39.43
N ASP A 287 -14.45 6.93 40.77
CA ASP A 287 -13.92 8.05 41.56
C ASP A 287 -12.39 8.04 41.55
N TRP A 288 -11.80 6.85 41.64
CA TRP A 288 -10.35 6.65 41.75
C TRP A 288 -9.63 6.75 40.40
N CYS A 289 -10.35 6.47 39.31
CA CYS A 289 -9.92 6.40 37.94
C CYS A 289 -10.97 6.97 36.97
N SER A 290 -11.12 8.29 36.97
CA SER A 290 -12.18 8.96 36.19
C SER A 290 -12.05 8.81 34.68
N LYS A 291 -10.83 8.58 34.17
CA LYS A 291 -10.59 8.27 32.77
C LYS A 291 -9.62 7.10 32.68
N ALA A 292 -10.13 5.98 32.20
CA ALA A 292 -9.38 4.75 32.08
C ALA A 292 -9.14 4.41 30.62
N THR A 293 -7.92 4.01 30.34
CA THR A 293 -7.45 3.69 28.99
C THR A 293 -6.79 2.33 29.02
N GLU A 294 -7.36 1.38 28.29
CA GLU A 294 -6.79 0.03 28.19
C GLU A 294 -5.51 0.07 27.35
N ARG A 295 -4.39 -0.37 27.93
CA ARG A 295 -3.07 -0.45 27.26
C ARG A 295 -2.71 -1.88 26.88
N SER A 296 -3.22 -2.85 27.64
CA SER A 296 -3.22 -4.29 27.35
C SER A 296 -4.21 -4.98 28.30
N ASP A 297 -4.43 -6.28 28.11
CA ASP A 297 -5.34 -7.10 28.95
C ASP A 297 -5.07 -6.99 30.47
N ILE A 298 -3.84 -6.64 30.87
CA ILE A 298 -3.42 -6.55 32.28
C ILE A 298 -3.10 -5.11 32.73
N LEU A 299 -2.94 -4.16 31.80
CA LEU A 299 -2.53 -2.79 32.12
C LEU A 299 -3.57 -1.77 31.67
N VAL A 300 -4.03 -0.98 32.64
CA VAL A 300 -4.89 0.18 32.42
C VAL A 300 -4.14 1.45 32.82
N GLU A 301 -4.16 2.46 31.96
CA GLU A 301 -3.71 3.80 32.31
C GLU A 301 -4.87 4.62 32.86
N CYS A 302 -4.60 5.35 33.93
CA CYS A 302 -5.60 5.96 34.76
C CYS A 302 -5.28 7.43 35.03
N ILE A 303 -6.19 8.32 34.64
CA ILE A 303 -6.08 9.77 34.88
C ILE A 303 -7.15 10.19 35.90
N GLN A 304 -6.74 10.96 36.92
CA GLN A 304 -7.68 11.54 37.89
C GLN A 304 -8.32 12.83 37.37
N ALA A 305 -9.56 13.10 37.78
CA ALA A 305 -10.35 14.24 37.31
C ALA A 305 -9.74 15.61 37.65
N HIS A 306 -8.78 15.67 38.58
CA HIS A 306 -8.12 16.90 39.03
C HIS A 306 -6.71 17.10 38.44
N GLU A 307 -6.27 16.24 37.50
CA GLU A 307 -4.93 16.30 36.88
C GLU A 307 -4.95 16.86 35.44
N ASN A 308 -6.02 17.55 35.03
CA ASN A 308 -6.08 18.31 33.77
C ASN A 308 -5.55 19.74 33.92
#